data_AF-A0A2M8HNB2-F1
#
_entry.id   AF-A0A2M8HNB2-F1
#
_cell.length_a   1.000
_cell.length_b   1.000
_cell.length_c   1.000
_cell.angle_alpha   90.00
_cell.angle_beta   90.00
_cell.angle_gamma   90.00
#
_symmetry.space_group_name_H-M   'P 1'
#
loop_
_entity.id
_entity.type
_entity.pdbx_description
1 polymer ?
#
loop_
_entity_poly.entity_id
_entity_poly.type
_entity_poly.pdbx_seq_one_letter_code
_entity_poly.pdbx_strand_id
1 'polypeptide(L)'
;MQISLQYYNFKESSKLVLGQAPNIFSFLTIIAMLLSCHALDTKNSTPMKSWKIISHRSESPWAGFTSSWEEEEKSRIVQSAKPNNNYIEIIQYKEFLFENKPILFQSNKERKVIVDNEYFSDLNRIDATKLNKLERGIIGKAKNPKVLQPEFLLPFLIRSQIIQTLIHTDSELEFIREEDKGNEKWFYFQGEHHYYTNSKNTSLLNFIVTIDYFTQEISIIGE
;
A
#
# COMPACT_ATOMS: atom_id res chain seq x y z
N MET A 1 -6.89 -43.78 -49.51
CA MET A 1 -7.24 -43.09 -48.26
C MET A 1 -8.51 -42.28 -48.54
N GLN A 2 -9.67 -42.84 -48.20
CA GLN A 2 -11.00 -42.28 -48.49
C GLN A 2 -11.34 -41.18 -47.48
N ILE A 3 -11.75 -40.01 -47.96
CA ILE A 3 -12.33 -38.95 -47.15
C ILE A 3 -13.85 -39.00 -47.38
N SER A 4 -14.58 -39.36 -46.33
CA SER A 4 -16.04 -39.34 -46.28
C SER A 4 -16.51 -37.96 -45.83
N LEU A 5 -17.26 -37.27 -46.69
CA LEU A 5 -17.97 -36.03 -46.35
C LEU A 5 -19.45 -36.38 -46.15
N GLN A 6 -19.91 -36.33 -44.90
CA GLN A 6 -21.32 -36.47 -44.57
C GLN A 6 -22.06 -35.15 -44.85
N TYR A 7 -23.05 -35.24 -45.74
CA TYR A 7 -24.07 -34.22 -45.96
C TYR A 7 -25.11 -34.29 -44.82
N TYR A 8 -25.34 -33.16 -44.13
CA TYR A 8 -26.52 -32.99 -43.31
C TYR A 8 -27.47 -31.99 -43.99
N ASN A 9 -28.59 -32.51 -44.48
CA ASN A 9 -29.75 -31.72 -44.88
C ASN A 9 -30.59 -31.42 -43.63
N PHE A 10 -30.85 -30.14 -43.36
CA PHE A 10 -31.98 -29.76 -42.51
C PHE A 10 -32.79 -28.68 -43.21
N LYS A 11 -34.02 -29.04 -43.56
CA LYS A 11 -35.02 -28.19 -44.19
C LYS A 11 -36.17 -28.01 -43.20
N GLU A 12 -36.79 -26.83 -43.30
CA GLU A 12 -38.11 -26.43 -42.79
C GLU A 12 -38.20 -25.55 -41.54
N SER A 13 -38.24 -24.24 -41.82
CA SER A 13 -39.38 -23.34 -41.59
C SER A 13 -40.22 -23.49 -40.32
N SER A 14 -40.13 -22.48 -39.45
CA SER A 14 -41.24 -22.07 -38.58
C SER A 14 -41.26 -20.55 -38.33
N LYS A 15 -42.30 -19.95 -38.92
CA LYS A 15 -43.06 -18.73 -38.57
C LYS A 15 -42.43 -17.72 -37.58
N LEU A 16 -42.16 -16.53 -38.10
CA LEU A 16 -42.07 -15.27 -37.36
C LEU A 16 -43.41 -14.98 -36.65
N VAL A 17 -43.40 -15.03 -35.32
CA VAL A 17 -44.44 -14.43 -34.48
C VAL A 17 -43.98 -13.02 -34.12
N LEU A 18 -44.63 -12.01 -34.71
CA LEU A 18 -44.57 -10.62 -34.25
C LEU A 18 -45.28 -10.54 -32.90
N GLY A 19 -44.49 -10.39 -31.83
CA GLY A 19 -45.00 -10.28 -30.46
C GLY A 19 -44.18 -9.31 -29.64
N GLN A 20 -44.63 -8.06 -29.60
CA GLN A 20 -44.41 -7.03 -28.57
C GLN A 20 -42.95 -6.65 -28.23
N ALA A 21 -42.55 -5.48 -28.71
CA ALA A 21 -41.35 -4.78 -28.25
C ALA A 21 -41.49 -4.41 -26.77
N PRO A 22 -40.52 -4.74 -25.90
CA PRO A 22 -40.50 -4.21 -24.53
C PRO A 22 -40.27 -2.70 -24.57
N ASN A 23 -41.05 -1.97 -23.78
CA ASN A 23 -40.97 -0.52 -23.60
C ASN A 23 -39.54 -0.08 -23.22
N ILE A 24 -38.83 0.49 -24.19
CA ILE A 24 -37.46 1.03 -24.06
C ILE A 24 -37.43 2.27 -23.13
N PHE A 25 -38.59 2.85 -22.81
CA PHE A 25 -38.69 4.03 -21.95
C PHE A 25 -38.58 3.76 -20.44
N SER A 26 -38.59 2.51 -19.97
CA SER A 26 -38.43 2.20 -18.54
C SER A 26 -37.00 1.90 -18.10
N PHE A 27 -36.04 1.77 -19.02
CA PHE A 27 -34.65 1.43 -18.68
C PHE A 27 -33.75 2.67 -18.48
N LEU A 28 -34.15 3.84 -18.98
CA LEU A 28 -33.37 5.07 -18.87
C LEU A 28 -33.48 5.75 -17.50
N THR A 29 -34.51 5.46 -16.71
CA THR A 29 -34.69 6.07 -15.37
C THR A 29 -33.83 5.40 -14.29
N ILE A 30 -33.48 4.12 -14.46
CA ILE A 30 -32.66 3.38 -13.47
C ILE A 30 -31.17 3.75 -13.60
N ILE A 31 -30.69 4.07 -14.81
CA ILE A 31 -29.30 4.50 -15.02
C ILE A 31 -29.07 5.93 -14.49
N ALA A 32 -30.09 6.80 -14.52
CA ALA A 32 -29.98 8.14 -13.92
C ALA A 32 -29.94 8.13 -12.38
N MET A 33 -30.51 7.12 -11.72
CA MET A 33 -30.40 6.96 -10.25
C MET A 33 -29.07 6.34 -9.79
N LEU A 34 -28.39 5.57 -10.64
CA LEU A 34 -27.05 5.04 -10.33
C LEU A 34 -25.91 6.05 -10.59
N LEU A 35 -26.21 7.15 -11.29
CA LEU A 35 -25.30 8.28 -11.52
C LEU A 35 -25.53 9.44 -10.53
N SER A 36 -26.34 9.22 -9.48
CA SER A 36 -26.32 10.08 -8.29
C SER A 36 -25.02 9.82 -7.53
N CYS A 37 -23.98 10.43 -8.07
CA CYS A 37 -22.78 10.91 -7.40
C CYS A 37 -22.97 10.85 -5.89
N HIS A 38 -22.40 9.82 -5.28
CA HIS A 38 -21.83 9.98 -3.95
C HIS A 38 -20.63 10.92 -4.14
N ALA A 39 -20.93 12.21 -4.40
CA ALA A 39 -20.06 13.27 -3.99
C ALA A 39 -20.10 13.21 -2.46
N LEU A 40 -19.29 12.29 -1.91
CA LEU A 40 -18.92 12.31 -0.52
C LEU A 40 -18.47 13.74 -0.26
N ASP A 41 -19.26 14.42 0.55
CA ASP A 41 -19.02 15.79 0.99
C ASP A 41 -17.68 15.77 1.73
N THR A 42 -16.58 16.08 1.04
CA THR A 42 -15.21 16.13 1.57
C THR A 42 -14.99 17.33 2.50
N LYS A 43 -16.05 18.01 2.90
CA LYS A 43 -15.96 19.21 3.72
C LYS A 43 -15.86 18.85 5.19
N ASN A 44 -14.66 19.07 5.72
CA ASN A 44 -14.29 19.24 7.13
C ASN A 44 -13.40 18.14 7.73
N SER A 45 -12.45 17.57 6.97
CA SER A 45 -11.23 17.09 7.63
C SER A 45 -10.36 18.29 7.98
N THR A 46 -10.04 18.47 9.26
CA THR A 46 -9.03 19.45 9.67
C THR A 46 -7.71 19.02 9.04
N PRO A 47 -7.01 19.88 8.28
CA PRO A 47 -5.75 19.49 7.65
C PRO A 47 -4.76 19.03 8.72
N MET A 48 -4.06 17.93 8.46
CA MET A 48 -2.98 17.48 9.34
C MET A 48 -1.97 18.61 9.53
N LYS A 49 -1.65 18.91 10.80
CA LYS A 49 -0.58 19.86 11.13
C LYS A 49 0.75 19.31 10.61
N SER A 50 1.63 20.14 10.03
CA SER A 50 3.00 19.71 9.69
C SER A 50 3.70 19.07 10.90
N TRP A 51 4.43 17.99 10.65
CA TRP A 51 5.19 17.24 11.63
C TRP A 51 6.45 16.67 10.99
N LYS A 52 7.46 16.44 11.83
CA LYS A 52 8.77 15.91 11.42
C LYS A 52 8.98 14.49 11.93
N ILE A 53 9.63 13.68 11.12
CA ILE A 53 10.11 12.34 11.46
C ILE A 53 11.61 12.34 11.33
N ILE A 54 12.26 11.82 12.35
CA ILE A 54 13.66 11.43 12.29
C ILE A 54 13.68 9.92 12.40
N SER A 55 14.35 9.25 11.47
CA SER A 55 14.55 7.80 11.50
C SER A 55 16.04 7.51 11.62
N HIS A 56 16.43 6.60 12.51
CA HIS A 56 17.83 6.18 12.67
C HIS A 56 18.02 4.71 12.28
N ARG A 57 19.19 4.36 11.75
CA ARG A 57 19.54 2.97 11.43
C ARG A 57 19.54 2.06 12.67
N SER A 58 19.91 2.59 13.83
CA SER A 58 19.94 1.85 15.10
C SER A 58 18.55 1.39 15.56
N GLU A 59 17.49 1.98 15.02
CA GLU A 59 16.10 1.65 15.33
C GLU A 59 15.54 0.61 14.36
N SER A 60 16.32 0.14 13.38
CA SER A 60 15.82 -0.75 12.34
C SER A 60 15.27 -2.07 12.91
N PRO A 61 14.02 -2.44 12.59
CA PRO A 61 13.45 -3.75 12.92
C PRO A 61 14.25 -4.94 12.38
N TRP A 62 15.08 -4.69 11.35
CA TRP A 62 15.88 -5.72 10.67
C TRP A 62 17.32 -5.77 11.18
N ALA A 63 17.66 -5.05 12.25
CA ALA A 63 18.98 -5.09 12.83
C ALA A 63 19.38 -6.54 13.16
N GLY A 64 20.42 -7.04 12.50
CA GLY A 64 20.90 -8.42 12.66
C GLY A 64 20.25 -9.46 11.76
N PHE A 65 19.34 -9.09 10.85
CA PHE A 65 18.67 -9.97 9.86
C PHE A 65 18.99 -9.60 8.40
N THR A 66 20.04 -8.81 8.17
CA THR A 66 20.43 -8.30 6.85
C THR A 66 21.94 -8.45 6.62
N SER A 67 22.50 -9.57 7.10
CA SER A 67 23.95 -9.80 7.12
C SER A 67 24.48 -10.35 5.79
N SER A 68 23.59 -10.87 4.94
CA SER A 68 23.90 -11.30 3.58
C SER A 68 22.99 -10.61 2.57
N TRP A 69 23.39 -10.64 1.30
CA TRP A 69 22.56 -10.13 0.20
C TRP A 69 21.22 -10.88 0.09
N GLU A 70 21.23 -12.20 0.29
CA GLU A 70 20.01 -13.03 0.25
C GLU A 70 19.06 -12.70 1.41
N GLU A 71 19.60 -12.39 2.59
CA GLU A 71 18.80 -11.93 3.73
C GLU A 71 18.17 -10.57 3.45
N GLU A 72 18.95 -9.62 2.93
CA GLU A 72 18.46 -8.30 2.54
C GLU A 72 17.34 -8.41 1.49
N GLU A 73 17.53 -9.22 0.44
CA GLU A 73 16.52 -9.41 -0.61
C GLU A 73 15.25 -10.06 -0.08
N LYS A 74 15.38 -11.10 0.78
CA LYS A 74 14.22 -11.71 1.46
C LYS A 74 13.50 -10.73 2.36
N SER A 75 14.24 -9.81 2.99
CA SER A 75 13.68 -8.82 3.90
C SER A 75 12.81 -7.79 3.18
N ARG A 76 12.93 -7.65 1.85
CA ARG A 76 12.12 -6.72 1.05
C ARG A 76 10.63 -7.04 1.09
N ILE A 77 10.25 -8.27 1.46
CA ILE A 77 8.85 -8.62 1.67
C ILE A 77 8.65 -8.92 3.15
N VAL A 78 7.85 -8.10 3.81
CA VAL A 78 7.39 -8.31 5.18
C VAL A 78 6.14 -9.16 5.13
N GLN A 79 6.28 -10.40 5.58
CA GLN A 79 5.18 -11.37 5.51
C GLN A 79 4.06 -10.99 6.47
N SER A 80 2.84 -11.17 6.01
CA SER A 80 1.62 -11.10 6.78
C SER A 80 1.35 -12.46 7.42
N ALA A 81 1.53 -12.53 8.73
CA ALA A 81 1.33 -13.77 9.47
C ALA A 81 0.67 -13.52 10.82
N LYS A 82 -0.08 -14.52 11.30
CA LYS A 82 -0.56 -14.49 12.67
C LYS A 82 0.63 -14.73 13.61
N PRO A 83 0.93 -13.82 14.54
CA PRO A 83 2.01 -14.02 15.49
C PRO A 83 1.76 -15.27 16.34
N ASN A 84 2.83 -15.99 16.65
CA ASN A 84 2.82 -17.16 17.53
C ASN A 84 3.96 -17.03 18.55
N ASN A 85 4.14 -18.03 19.42
CA ASN A 85 5.12 -17.96 20.52
C ASN A 85 6.60 -17.84 20.08
N ASN A 86 6.91 -18.00 18.78
CA ASN A 86 8.26 -17.79 18.23
C ASN A 86 8.51 -16.33 17.79
N TYR A 87 7.49 -15.48 17.87
CA TYR A 87 7.56 -14.07 17.52
C TYR A 87 7.57 -13.23 18.78
N ILE A 88 8.45 -12.24 18.81
CA ILE A 88 8.54 -11.25 19.88
C ILE A 88 8.14 -9.89 19.32
N GLU A 89 7.45 -9.13 20.15
CA GLU A 89 7.10 -7.74 19.87
C GLU A 89 8.37 -6.90 19.75
N ILE A 90 8.39 -5.98 18.80
CA ILE A 90 9.53 -5.07 18.65
C ILE A 90 9.31 -3.88 19.60
N ILE A 91 9.89 -3.98 20.80
CA ILE A 91 9.67 -3.07 21.94
C ILE A 91 9.90 -1.58 21.61
N GLN A 92 10.78 -1.30 20.64
CA GLN A 92 11.09 0.05 20.17
C GLN A 92 9.92 0.73 19.47
N TYR A 93 8.86 -0.01 19.16
CA TYR A 93 7.67 0.44 18.43
C TYR A 93 6.40 0.35 19.26
N LYS A 94 6.52 0.54 20.59
CA LYS A 94 5.37 0.59 21.51
C LYS A 94 4.43 1.76 21.23
N GLU A 95 4.86 2.77 20.48
CA GLU A 95 3.98 3.81 19.96
C GLU A 95 3.11 3.34 18.79
N PHE A 96 3.48 2.25 18.11
CA PHE A 96 2.74 1.65 17.01
C PHE A 96 1.90 0.45 17.48
N LEU A 97 1.21 0.63 18.59
CA LEU A 97 0.14 -0.27 19.00
C LEU A 97 -1.14 0.15 18.28
N PHE A 98 -1.77 -0.80 17.60
CA PHE A 98 -3.10 -0.61 17.04
C PHE A 98 -4.12 -1.29 17.95
N GLU A 99 -5.08 -0.54 18.48
CA GLU A 99 -6.04 -1.05 19.48
C GLU A 99 -5.34 -1.74 20.68
N ASN A 100 -4.23 -1.16 21.15
CA ASN A 100 -3.34 -1.69 22.21
C ASN A 100 -2.66 -3.04 21.89
N LYS A 101 -2.60 -3.43 20.61
CA LYS A 101 -1.89 -4.63 20.16
C LYS A 101 -0.70 -4.28 19.26
N PRO A 102 0.43 -4.98 19.39
CA PRO A 102 1.55 -4.85 18.46
C PRO A 102 1.15 -5.31 17.06
N ILE A 103 1.61 -4.59 16.04
CA ILE A 103 1.35 -4.94 14.64
C ILE A 103 2.59 -5.44 13.89
N LEU A 104 3.78 -5.30 14.49
CA LEU A 104 5.06 -5.67 13.92
C LEU A 104 5.80 -6.58 14.90
N PHE A 105 6.28 -7.72 14.40
CA PHE A 105 6.95 -8.72 15.21
C PHE A 105 8.22 -9.19 14.53
N GLN A 106 9.17 -9.66 15.34
CA GLN A 106 10.41 -10.27 14.86
C GLN A 106 10.52 -11.71 15.36
N SER A 107 11.17 -12.56 14.57
CA SER A 107 11.57 -13.89 15.01
C SER A 107 13.07 -14.06 14.81
N ASN A 108 13.82 -14.20 15.92
CA ASN A 108 15.25 -14.49 15.87
C ASN A 108 15.53 -15.87 15.27
N LYS A 109 14.63 -16.84 15.51
CA LYS A 109 14.75 -18.21 15.02
C LYS A 109 14.54 -18.27 13.51
N GLU A 110 13.53 -17.59 12.99
CA GLU A 110 13.22 -17.54 11.57
C GLU A 110 13.97 -16.43 10.83
N ARG A 111 14.73 -15.59 11.56
CA ARG A 111 15.51 -14.44 11.06
C ARG A 111 14.69 -13.53 10.15
N LYS A 112 13.48 -13.14 10.59
CA LYS A 112 12.57 -12.31 9.80
C LYS A 112 11.70 -11.40 10.66
N VAL A 113 11.17 -10.37 10.01
CA VAL A 113 10.15 -9.46 10.53
C VAL A 113 8.82 -9.78 9.82
N ILE A 114 7.72 -9.74 10.57
CA ILE A 114 6.36 -9.94 10.05
C ILE A 114 5.46 -8.80 10.49
N VAL A 115 4.39 -8.58 9.73
CA VAL A 115 3.23 -7.79 10.17
C VAL A 115 2.07 -8.70 10.53
N ASP A 116 1.23 -8.26 11.46
CA ASP A 116 0.03 -9.02 11.83
C ASP A 116 -0.93 -9.12 10.65
N ASN A 117 -1.37 -10.35 10.36
CA ASN A 117 -2.29 -10.63 9.27
C ASN A 117 -3.73 -10.20 9.51
N GLU A 118 -4.09 -9.79 10.73
CA GLU A 118 -5.35 -9.13 11.05
C GLU A 118 -5.43 -7.72 10.42
N TYR A 119 -4.28 -7.06 10.26
CA TYR A 119 -4.23 -5.64 9.88
C TYR A 119 -3.76 -5.39 8.46
N PHE A 120 -2.77 -6.16 7.97
CA PHE A 120 -2.14 -5.93 6.66
C PHE A 120 -2.06 -7.21 5.82
N SER A 121 -1.98 -7.05 4.49
CA SER A 121 -1.40 -8.06 3.59
C SER A 121 0.11 -8.13 3.76
N ASP A 122 0.78 -8.98 2.97
CA ASP A 122 2.23 -8.85 2.80
C ASP A 122 2.55 -7.41 2.39
N LEU A 123 3.64 -6.87 2.95
CA LEU A 123 4.10 -5.52 2.65
C LEU A 123 5.45 -5.57 1.94
N ASN A 124 5.58 -4.88 0.83
CA ASN A 124 6.86 -4.62 0.18
C ASN A 124 7.54 -3.47 0.92
N ARG A 125 8.78 -3.69 1.32
CA ARG A 125 9.67 -2.61 1.74
C ARG A 125 10.19 -1.92 0.50
N ILE A 126 9.93 -0.63 0.40
CA ILE A 126 10.32 0.17 -0.75
C ILE A 126 11.39 1.17 -0.32
N ASP A 127 12.50 1.18 -1.06
CA ASP A 127 13.57 2.15 -0.90
C ASP A 127 13.22 3.46 -1.60
N ALA A 128 12.71 4.41 -0.82
CA ALA A 128 12.30 5.73 -1.30
C ALA A 128 13.49 6.53 -1.87
N THR A 129 14.72 6.23 -1.44
CA THR A 129 15.93 6.92 -1.94
C THR A 129 16.31 6.51 -3.36
N LYS A 130 15.71 5.42 -3.87
CA LYS A 130 15.97 4.87 -5.21
C LYS A 130 14.80 5.00 -6.17
N LEU A 131 13.66 5.53 -5.72
CA LEU A 131 12.51 5.73 -6.61
C LEU A 131 12.83 6.82 -7.63
N ASN A 132 12.61 6.49 -8.90
CA ASN A 132 12.66 7.50 -9.95
C ASN A 132 11.43 8.41 -9.86
N LYS A 133 11.54 9.58 -10.49
CA LYS A 133 10.43 10.53 -10.59
C LYS A 133 9.21 9.86 -11.22
N LEU A 134 8.06 9.98 -10.54
CA LEU A 134 6.77 9.38 -10.89
C LEU A 134 6.73 7.84 -10.87
N GLU A 135 7.81 7.17 -10.45
CA GLU A 135 7.80 5.73 -10.24
C GLU A 135 6.91 5.39 -9.05
N ARG A 136 5.91 4.54 -9.28
CA ARG A 136 5.01 4.06 -8.23
C ARG A 136 5.46 2.68 -7.74
N GLY A 137 5.72 2.57 -6.45
CA GLY A 137 5.92 1.31 -5.73
C GLY A 137 4.69 0.94 -4.92
N ILE A 138 4.19 -0.28 -5.06
CA ILE A 138 3.07 -0.78 -4.24
C ILE A 138 3.65 -1.31 -2.93
N ILE A 139 3.23 -0.74 -1.80
CA ILE A 139 3.63 -1.19 -0.47
C ILE A 139 2.79 -2.41 -0.07
N GLY A 140 1.47 -2.37 -0.25
CA GLY A 140 0.61 -3.49 0.11
C GLY A 140 -0.82 -3.02 0.36
N LYS A 141 -1.60 -3.80 1.13
CA LYS A 141 -2.99 -3.49 1.43
C LYS A 141 -3.27 -3.56 2.93
N ALA A 142 -4.10 -2.65 3.41
CA ALA A 142 -4.75 -2.84 4.70
C ALA A 142 -5.87 -3.89 4.54
N LYS A 143 -5.99 -4.75 5.55
CA LYS A 143 -7.15 -5.65 5.74
C LYS A 143 -8.16 -5.06 6.72
N ASN A 144 -7.69 -4.19 7.60
CA ASN A 144 -8.52 -3.42 8.51
C ASN A 144 -8.47 -1.93 8.10
N PRO A 145 -9.56 -1.34 7.59
CA PRO A 145 -9.56 0.05 7.14
C PRO A 145 -9.15 1.06 8.23
N LYS A 146 -9.31 0.71 9.52
CA LYS A 146 -8.94 1.59 10.61
C LYS A 146 -7.42 1.79 10.73
N VAL A 147 -6.59 0.89 10.18
CA VAL A 147 -5.13 1.12 10.15
C VAL A 147 -4.72 2.13 9.08
N LEU A 148 -5.64 2.57 8.21
CA LEU A 148 -5.40 3.61 7.20
C LEU A 148 -5.52 5.04 7.74
N GLN A 149 -5.70 5.22 9.05
CA GLN A 149 -5.65 6.54 9.66
C GLN A 149 -4.23 7.12 9.49
N PRO A 150 -4.05 8.26 8.80
CA PRO A 150 -2.73 8.78 8.42
C PRO A 150 -1.81 9.05 9.61
N GLU A 151 -2.37 9.46 10.75
CA GLU A 151 -1.66 9.74 12.00
C GLU A 151 -0.97 8.50 12.57
N PHE A 152 -1.50 7.32 12.26
CA PHE A 152 -0.91 6.03 12.63
C PHE A 152 -0.07 5.47 11.48
N LEU A 153 -0.65 5.40 10.29
CA LEU A 153 -0.06 4.68 9.16
C LEU A 153 1.26 5.30 8.70
N LEU A 154 1.31 6.63 8.51
CA LEU A 154 2.47 7.26 7.90
C LEU A 154 3.71 7.19 8.81
N PRO A 155 3.63 7.54 10.11
CA PRO A 155 4.78 7.34 10.98
C PRO A 155 5.13 5.85 11.15
N PHE A 156 4.14 4.95 11.18
CA PHE A 156 4.40 3.51 11.20
C PHE A 156 5.24 3.09 10.00
N LEU A 157 4.79 3.36 8.76
CA LEU A 157 5.49 2.95 7.54
C LEU A 157 6.93 3.48 7.47
N ILE A 158 7.15 4.74 7.88
CA ILE A 158 8.46 5.40 7.78
C ILE A 158 9.39 4.95 8.93
N ARG A 159 8.95 5.01 10.19
CA ARG A 159 9.82 4.66 11.33
C ARG A 159 10.10 3.17 11.39
N SER A 160 9.12 2.33 11.09
CA SER A 160 9.34 0.89 10.95
C SER A 160 10.05 0.51 9.66
N GLN A 161 10.57 1.46 8.87
CA GLN A 161 11.35 1.24 7.64
C GLN A 161 10.72 0.24 6.65
N ILE A 162 9.38 0.22 6.59
CA ILE A 162 8.64 -0.34 5.46
C ILE A 162 8.84 0.58 4.25
N ILE A 163 8.77 1.88 4.47
CA ILE A 163 9.37 2.85 3.55
C ILE A 163 10.79 3.10 4.05
N GLN A 164 11.78 2.59 3.33
CA GLN A 164 13.18 2.83 3.65
C GLN A 164 13.56 4.22 3.15
N THR A 165 13.85 5.11 4.10
CA THR A 165 14.19 6.53 3.84
C THR A 165 15.66 6.83 4.12
N LEU A 166 16.41 5.83 4.60
CA LEU A 166 17.83 5.92 4.92
C LEU A 166 18.53 4.66 4.43
N ILE A 167 19.80 4.81 4.04
CA ILE A 167 20.67 3.68 3.68
C ILE A 167 21.66 3.39 4.82
N HIS A 168 22.31 4.43 5.38
CA HIS A 168 23.46 4.24 6.29
C HIS A 168 23.26 4.79 7.71
N THR A 169 22.77 6.02 7.90
CA THR A 169 22.72 6.61 9.26
C THR A 169 21.32 7.02 9.67
N ASP A 170 20.75 7.99 8.97
CA ASP A 170 19.53 8.65 9.39
C ASP A 170 18.88 9.42 8.23
N SER A 171 17.63 9.79 8.44
CA SER A 171 16.86 10.69 7.58
C SER A 171 16.00 11.61 8.42
N GLU A 172 15.79 12.83 7.92
CA GLU A 172 14.84 13.79 8.46
C GLU A 172 13.80 14.06 7.37
N LEU A 173 12.53 13.85 7.69
CA LEU A 173 11.41 14.04 6.78
C LEU A 173 10.36 14.93 7.43
N GLU A 174 9.81 15.84 6.63
CA GLU A 174 8.69 16.68 7.00
C GLU A 174 7.48 16.32 6.15
N PHE A 175 6.33 16.16 6.82
CA PHE A 175 5.04 16.10 6.15
C PHE A 175 4.64 17.52 5.71
N ILE A 176 4.47 17.71 4.41
CA ILE A 176 4.24 19.02 3.82
C ILE A 176 2.76 19.31 3.67
N ARG A 177 2.02 18.38 3.07
CA ARG A 177 0.60 18.54 2.76
C ARG A 177 -0.05 17.21 2.43
N GLU A 178 -1.38 17.22 2.48
CA GLU A 178 -2.23 16.17 1.93
C GLU A 178 -3.09 16.72 0.78
N GLU A 179 -3.54 15.83 -0.10
CA GLU A 179 -4.41 16.16 -1.23
C GLU A 179 -5.34 14.99 -1.55
N ASP A 180 -6.63 15.26 -1.72
CA ASP A 180 -7.60 14.26 -2.15
C ASP A 180 -7.65 14.18 -3.68
N LYS A 181 -7.54 12.98 -4.25
CA LYS A 181 -7.60 12.70 -5.69
C LYS A 181 -8.52 11.51 -5.97
N GLY A 182 -9.82 11.80 -6.08
CA GLY A 182 -10.83 10.76 -6.32
C GLY A 182 -10.93 9.83 -5.11
N ASN A 183 -10.60 8.54 -5.30
CA ASN A 183 -10.59 7.55 -4.22
C ASN A 183 -9.25 7.49 -3.47
N GLU A 184 -8.23 8.21 -3.95
CA GLU A 184 -6.92 8.24 -3.33
C GLU A 184 -6.74 9.49 -2.47
N LYS A 185 -6.05 9.34 -1.33
CA LYS A 185 -5.48 10.45 -0.57
C LYS A 185 -3.96 10.42 -0.65
N TRP A 186 -3.38 11.57 -0.98
CA TRP A 186 -1.96 11.74 -1.29
C TRP A 186 -1.30 12.53 -0.16
N PHE A 187 -0.18 12.03 0.38
CA PHE A 187 0.58 12.64 1.46
C PHE A 187 2.00 12.94 0.99
N TYR A 188 2.35 14.22 0.95
CA TYR A 188 3.61 14.70 0.39
C TYR A 188 4.65 14.84 1.50
N PHE A 189 5.81 14.22 1.27
CA PHE A 189 6.97 14.27 2.17
C PHE A 189 8.15 14.90 1.47
N GLN A 190 8.88 15.73 2.21
CA GLN A 190 10.14 16.32 1.78
C GLN A 190 11.14 16.26 2.92
N GLY A 191 12.40 16.07 2.59
CA GLY A 191 13.47 16.14 3.57
C GLY A 191 14.79 15.70 2.99
N GLU A 192 15.61 15.08 3.83
CA GLU A 192 16.99 14.72 3.52
C GLU A 192 17.32 13.35 4.10
N HIS A 193 18.19 12.62 3.40
CA HIS A 193 18.81 11.42 3.95
C HIS A 193 20.32 11.61 4.04
N HIS A 194 20.90 11.08 5.12
CA HIS A 194 22.31 11.17 5.42
C HIS A 194 23.01 9.82 5.19
N TYR A 195 24.16 9.86 4.53
CA TYR A 195 24.96 8.67 4.27
C TYR A 195 26.46 8.97 4.30
N TYR A 196 27.25 7.90 4.46
CA TYR A 196 28.71 7.98 4.54
C TYR A 196 29.36 7.03 3.55
N THR A 197 30.27 7.56 2.73
CA THR A 197 31.18 6.80 1.85
C THR A 197 32.63 7.00 2.30
N ASN A 198 33.05 8.27 2.47
CA ASN A 198 34.29 8.68 3.14
C ASN A 198 34.07 9.88 4.10
N SER A 199 33.03 10.66 3.85
CA SER A 199 32.56 11.80 4.64
C SER A 199 31.04 11.75 4.76
N LYS A 200 30.45 12.59 5.62
CA LYS A 200 29.00 12.78 5.64
C LYS A 200 28.55 13.38 4.31
N ASN A 201 27.54 12.79 3.71
CA ASN A 201 26.83 13.30 2.54
C ASN A 201 25.36 13.46 2.89
N THR A 202 24.72 14.44 2.26
CA THR A 202 23.31 14.77 2.40
C THR A 202 22.70 14.81 1.01
N SER A 203 21.57 14.15 0.82
CA SER A 203 20.81 14.17 -0.42
C SER A 203 19.34 14.44 -0.11
N LEU A 204 18.70 15.25 -0.96
CA LEU A 204 17.26 15.50 -0.88
C LEU A 204 16.49 14.19 -1.05
N LEU A 205 15.39 14.08 -0.33
CA LEU A 205 14.47 12.94 -0.40
C LEU A 205 13.03 13.46 -0.39
N ASN A 206 12.36 13.29 -1.53
CA ASN A 206 10.97 13.69 -1.71
C ASN A 206 10.18 12.50 -2.26
N PHE A 207 8.99 12.28 -1.71
CA PHE A 207 8.09 11.24 -2.18
C PHE A 207 6.66 11.52 -1.73
N ILE A 208 5.73 10.79 -2.33
CA ILE A 208 4.30 10.83 -1.99
C ILE A 208 3.89 9.45 -1.50
N VAL A 209 3.21 9.38 -0.36
CA VAL A 209 2.47 8.17 0.03
C VAL A 209 1.03 8.31 -0.43
N THR A 210 0.47 7.30 -1.08
CA THR A 210 -0.92 7.30 -1.52
C THR A 210 -1.70 6.17 -0.88
N ILE A 211 -2.93 6.47 -0.45
CA ILE A 211 -3.87 5.49 0.08
C ILE A 211 -5.11 5.50 -0.80
N ASP A 212 -5.42 4.39 -1.47
CA ASP A 212 -6.72 4.17 -2.12
C ASP A 212 -7.70 3.61 -1.10
N TYR A 213 -8.69 4.41 -0.68
CA TYR A 213 -9.66 3.99 0.33
C TYR A 213 -10.70 2.98 -0.17
N PHE A 214 -10.87 2.84 -1.49
CA PHE A 214 -11.75 1.83 -2.07
C PHE A 214 -11.08 0.45 -2.08
N THR A 215 -9.83 0.38 -2.55
CA THR A 215 -9.09 -0.89 -2.63
C THR A 215 -8.27 -1.22 -1.39
N GLN A 216 -8.12 -0.25 -0.48
CA GLN A 216 -7.25 -0.29 0.71
C GLN A 216 -5.76 -0.44 0.36
N GLU A 217 -5.37 -0.13 -0.88
CA GLU A 217 -4.00 -0.20 -1.34
C GLU A 217 -3.19 1.01 -0.85
N ILE A 218 -1.97 0.71 -0.43
CA ILE A 218 -0.98 1.68 0.02
C ILE A 218 0.17 1.64 -1.00
N SER A 219 0.53 2.80 -1.52
CA SER A 219 1.62 2.96 -2.47
C SER A 219 2.52 4.15 -2.12
N ILE A 220 3.70 4.19 -2.73
CA ILE A 220 4.64 5.30 -2.68
C ILE A 220 4.99 5.73 -4.10
N ILE A 221 5.22 7.02 -4.32
CA ILE A 221 5.61 7.62 -5.61
C ILE A 221 6.84 8.49 -5.41
N GLY A 222 7.86 8.36 -6.26
CA GLY A 222 9.02 9.25 -6.27
C GLY A 222 8.71 10.63 -6.88
N GLU A 223 9.32 11.70 -6.35
CA GLU A 223 9.20 13.08 -6.87
C GLU A 223 10.44 13.60 -7.60
#